data_AF-A0A4P1KAN2-F1
#
_entry.id   AF-A0A4P1KAN2-F1
#
_cell.length_a   1.000
_cell.length_b   1.000
_cell.length_c   1.000
_cell.angle_alpha   90.00
_cell.angle_beta   90.00
_cell.angle_gamma   90.00
#
_symmetry.space_group_name_H-M   'P 1'
#
loop_
_entity.id
_entity.type
_entity.pdbx_description
1 polymer ?
#
loop_
_entity_poly.entity_id
_entity_poly.type
_entity_poly.pdbx_seq_one_letter_code
_entity_poly.pdbx_strand_id
1 'polypeptide(L)' 'MWFGYFLFALQHPWGWLTLFSPIYVYWFMGYGSAAPGNERHMRKTRPDYEDYARRVPGMFPRLPFGGR' A
#
# COMPACT_ATOMS: atom_id res chain seq x y z
N MET A 1 1.27 -14.01 1.96
CA MET A 1 0.32 -15.06 1.48
C MET A 1 -0.14 -14.81 0.04
N TRP A 2 -0.85 -13.72 -0.26
CA TRP A 2 -1.43 -13.46 -1.59
C TRP A 2 -0.40 -13.33 -2.74
N PHE A 3 0.74 -12.69 -2.48
CA PHE A 3 1.86 -12.69 -3.43
C PHE A 3 2.43 -14.10 -3.69
N GLY A 4 2.37 -15.00 -2.70
CA GLY A 4 2.79 -16.39 -2.86
C GLY A 4 1.87 -17.14 -3.81
N TYR A 5 0.54 -17.00 -3.67
CA TYR A 5 -0.42 -17.60 -4.59
C TYR A 5 -0.26 -17.07 -6.02
N PHE A 6 0.02 -15.78 -6.20
CA PHE A 6 0.35 -15.20 -7.49
C PHE A 6 1.59 -15.84 -8.13
N LEU A 7 2.66 -16.04 -7.35
CA LEU A 7 3.90 -16.67 -7.84
C LEU A 7 3.69 -18.13 -8.29
N PHE A 8 2.88 -18.90 -7.56
CA PHE A 8 2.53 -20.26 -7.98
C PHE A 8 1.62 -20.29 -9.21
N ALA A 9 0.69 -19.34 -9.30
CA ALA A 9 -0.23 -19.26 -10.41
C ALA A 9 0.45 -18.88 -11.73
N LEU A 10 1.55 -18.11 -11.70
CA LEU A 10 2.35 -17.76 -12.89
C LEU A 10 2.87 -18.96 -13.69
N GLN A 11 2.91 -20.15 -13.08
CA GLN A 11 3.26 -21.39 -13.79
C GLN A 11 2.17 -21.84 -14.78
N HIS A 12 0.93 -21.35 -14.62
CA HIS A 12 -0.19 -21.65 -15.51
C HIS A 12 -0.34 -20.58 -16.60
N PRO A 13 -0.75 -20.92 -17.84
CA PRO A 13 -0.95 -19.95 -18.93
C PRO A 13 -1.95 -18.82 -18.61
N TRP A 14 -2.86 -19.07 -17.66
CA TRP A 14 -3.84 -18.09 -17.13
C TRP A 14 -3.46 -17.51 -15.77
N GLY A 15 -2.25 -17.77 -15.31
CA GLY A 15 -1.73 -17.31 -14.02
C GLY A 15 -1.77 -15.81 -13.82
N TRP A 16 -1.68 -15.04 -14.90
CA TRP A 16 -1.74 -13.59 -14.89
C TRP A 16 -3.06 -13.03 -14.33
N LEU A 17 -4.18 -13.76 -14.43
CA LEU A 17 -5.46 -13.35 -13.83
C LEU A 17 -5.38 -13.26 -12.31
N THR A 18 -4.50 -14.06 -11.69
CA THR A 18 -4.31 -14.03 -10.24
C THR A 18 -3.56 -12.78 -9.77
N LEU A 19 -2.96 -11.98 -10.68
CA LEU A 19 -2.37 -10.68 -10.37
C LEU A 19 -3.40 -9.69 -9.80
N PHE A 20 -4.68 -9.86 -10.16
CA PHE A 20 -5.76 -9.05 -9.59
C PHE A 20 -5.84 -9.19 -8.07
N SER A 21 -5.56 -10.39 -7.54
CA SER A 21 -5.65 -10.67 -6.11
C SER A 21 -4.65 -9.88 -5.25
N PRO A 22 -3.32 -9.92 -5.49
CA PRO A 22 -2.37 -9.12 -4.72
C PRO A 22 -2.55 -7.62 -4.95
N ILE A 23 -2.95 -7.18 -6.16
CA ILE A 23 -3.27 -5.76 -6.42
C ILE A 23 -4.45 -5.31 -5.56
N TYR A 24 -5.53 -6.09 -5.56
CA TYR A 24 -6.72 -5.79 -4.78
C TYR A 24 -6.42 -5.76 -3.28
N VAL A 25 -5.70 -6.76 -2.77
CA VAL A 25 -5.32 -6.82 -1.35
C VAL A 25 -4.42 -5.64 -0.96
N TYR A 26 -3.45 -5.29 -1.81
CA TYR A 26 -2.59 -4.15 -1.61
C TYR A 26 -3.40 -2.85 -1.52
N TRP A 27 -4.32 -2.63 -2.46
CA TRP A 27 -5.20 -1.46 -2.44
C TRP A 27 -6.13 -1.45 -1.22
N PHE A 28 -6.74 -2.60 -0.91
CA PHE A 28 -7.69 -2.74 0.20
C PHE A 28 -7.04 -2.44 1.55
N MET A 29 -5.84 -2.95 1.81
CA MET A 29 -5.13 -2.67 3.06
C MET A 29 -4.63 -1.23 3.12
N GLY A 30 -4.18 -0.66 2.00
CA GLY A 30 -3.60 0.69 1.97
C GLY A 30 -4.60 1.82 1.96
N TYR A 31 -5.76 1.61 1.34
CA TYR A 31 -6.73 2.67 1.06
C TYR A 31 -8.16 2.30 1.48
N GLY A 32 -8.51 1.03 1.52
CA GLY A 32 -9.88 0.58 1.81
C GLY A 32 -10.20 0.32 3.28
N SER A 33 -9.20 0.03 4.11
CA SER A 33 -9.42 -0.46 5.48
C SER A 33 -9.17 0.62 6.55
N ALA A 34 -8.05 0.56 7.26
CA ALA A 34 -7.81 1.36 8.46
C ALA A 34 -6.98 2.62 8.22
N ALA A 35 -6.24 2.69 7.11
CA ALA A 35 -5.27 3.76 6.90
C ALA A 35 -5.91 5.16 6.78
N PRO A 36 -7.00 5.40 6.00
CA PRO A 36 -7.60 6.74 5.91
C PRO A 36 -8.24 7.19 7.23
N GLY A 37 -8.84 6.24 7.96
CA GLY A 37 -9.45 6.49 9.27
C GLY A 37 -8.40 6.88 10.32
N ASN A 38 -7.29 6.13 10.37
CA ASN A 38 -6.19 6.42 11.28
C ASN A 38 -5.49 7.74 10.93
N GLU A 39 -5.22 7.99 9.65
CA GLU A 39 -4.62 9.25 9.17
C GLU A 39 -5.47 10.46 9.60
N ARG A 40 -6.81 10.38 9.39
CA ARG A 40 -7.74 11.45 9.79
C ARG A 40 -7.81 11.62 11.31
N HIS A 41 -7.72 10.54 12.07
CA HIS A 41 -7.69 10.61 13.53
C HIS A 41 -6.38 11.22 14.03
N MET A 42 -5.24 10.80 13.48
CA MET A 42 -3.93 11.32 13.88
C MET A 42 -3.77 12.81 13.58
N ARG A 43 -4.25 13.29 12.42
CA ARG A 43 -4.26 14.73 12.08
C ARG A 43 -5.10 15.57 13.04
N LYS A 44 -6.12 14.99 13.69
CA LYS A 44 -6.95 15.70 14.67
C LYS A 44 -6.35 15.71 16.06
N THR A 45 -5.73 14.60 16.46
CA THR A 45 -5.22 14.44 17.84
C THR A 45 -3.79 14.95 17.99
N ARG A 46 -3.02 15.05 16.89
CA ARG A 46 -1.60 15.40 16.91
C ARG A 46 -1.30 16.54 15.92
N PRO A 47 -0.97 17.76 16.39
CA PRO A 47 -0.69 18.90 15.52
C PRO A 47 0.58 18.72 14.68
N ASP A 48 1.60 18.03 15.21
CA ASP A 48 2.88 17.79 14.51
C ASP A 48 2.80 16.67 13.46
N TYR A 49 1.64 16.02 13.33
CA TYR A 49 1.48 14.86 12.44
C TYR A 49 1.54 15.23 10.96
N GLU A 50 1.17 16.46 10.59
CA GLU A 50 1.29 16.95 9.21
C GLU A 50 2.75 16.98 8.73
N ASP A 51 3.70 17.38 9.59
CA ASP A 51 5.12 17.37 9.27
C ASP A 51 5.68 15.95 9.16
N TYR A 52 5.20 15.04 10.00
CA TYR A 52 5.51 13.61 9.93
C TYR A 52 4.98 12.98 8.62
N ALA A 53 3.72 13.21 8.29
CA ALA A 53 3.05 12.65 7.11
C ALA A 53 3.69 13.12 5.79
N ARG A 54 4.37 14.28 5.79
CA ARG A 54 5.14 14.77 4.63
C ARG A 54 6.45 14.00 4.42
N ARG A 55 7.07 13.55 5.51
CA ARG A 55 8.38 12.88 5.48
C ARG A 55 8.25 11.38 5.26
N VAL A 56 7.19 10.78 5.79
CA VAL A 56 6.98 9.33 5.74
C VAL A 56 6.06 8.96 4.58
N PRO A 57 6.52 8.15 3.61
CA PRO A 57 5.65 7.62 2.57
C PRO A 57 4.61 6.68 3.17
N GLY A 58 3.41 6.66 2.58
CA GLY A 58 2.36 5.72 2.97
C GLY A 58 2.66 4.29 2.50
N MET A 59 1.62 3.53 2.16
CA MET A 59 1.77 2.12 1.78
C MET A 59 2.60 1.92 0.48
N PHE A 60 2.57 2.88 -0.45
CA PHE A 60 3.44 2.85 -1.63
C PHE A 60 4.75 3.59 -1.33
N PRO A 61 5.91 2.92 -1.43
CA PRO A 61 7.18 3.57 -1.20
C PRO A 61 7.38 4.67 -2.24
N ARG A 62 7.76 5.87 -1.79
CA ARG A 62 8.23 6.91 -2.69
C ARG A 62 9.55 6.42 -3.27
N LEU A 63 9.55 6.11 -4.55
CA LEU A 63 10.79 5.80 -5.26
C LEU A 63 11.71 7.03 -5.16
N PRO A 64 12.95 6.88 -4.66
CA PRO A 64 13.91 7.98 -4.58
C PRO A 64 14.46 8.26 -5.98
N PHE A 65 13.63 8.78 -6.87
CA PHE A 65 14.10 9.30 -8.16
C PHE A 65 14.50 10.76 -7.95
N GLY A 66 15.74 10.95 -7.49
CA GLY A 66 16.35 12.27 -7.37
C GLY A 66 16.79 12.62 -5.95
N GLY A 67 17.92 12.05 -5.52
CA GLY A 67 18.81 12.70 -4.57
C GLY A 67 19.90 13.42 -5.38
N ARG A 68 20.09 14.71 -5.11
CA ARG A 68 21.23 15.50 -5.61
C ARG A 68 22.56 14.95 -5.10
#